data_AF-A0A095A4E5-F1
#
_entry.id   AF-A0A095A4E5-F1
#
_cell.length_a   1.000
_cell.length_b   1.000
_cell.length_c   1.000
_cell.angle_alpha   90.00
_cell.angle_beta   90.00
_cell.angle_gamma   90.00
#
_symmetry.space_group_name_H-M   'P 1'
#
loop_
_entity.id
_entity.type
_entity.pdbx_description
1 polymer ?
#
loop_
_entity_poly.entity_id
_entity_poly.type
_entity_poly.pdbx_seq_one_letter_code
_entity_poly.pdbx_strand_id
1 'polypeptide(L)'
;HLNVCPNNKTVIYNNNNELNKCYALQLNLAKQRHIIRLIKRDQFTMNLQLACHLCSNDNPIHFQWYRILRKKYNQTIFHLSNKTLYDHKWILNRDLLEPVLTNTLINDPCLINRTNELVYKKFDPYHDSGTYVCQSLNNNKHPLNFIWYHIDYINSYTNTWSRLNLPFIERMNKSVTTYNQLIQLQKYIEEEMNRPEYFHDQTFSLLRITSKSFHNSTHYKYCGNIHVKQNRVCYIQIPRKLPIHIDNSNNNIEEIRLIYFILFNGFYEFGQFYDDDDDTNQLNFWRLFKKSSENLATQLGFQLFLNKTYLYIPCQYNFFKQLPNLNKTFQPLNILNLYITITYHLHCVHQLDTIEMMNLPLKYDVTKMKLNIHDYHHVNYMKLEKLAMEYEPFITLDCYLTKEYICNHTTATNNNNNLIKWSTTNLTFYSPTIFNERIYMNEKCQLIIHNVKLIDSNIYNCYIKNQYQSNNPWQLKISYRLKIEKSYYQWPSKNNLLI
;
A
#
# COMPACT_ATOMS: atom_id res chain seq x y z
N HIS A 1 -28.13 -2.25 22.43
CA HIS A 1 -27.90 -0.85 22.04
C HIS A 1 -26.42 -0.56 22.02
N LEU A 2 -25.98 0.46 21.27
CA LEU A 2 -24.58 0.89 21.27
C LEU A 2 -24.32 1.84 22.44
N ASN A 3 -23.21 1.65 23.15
CA ASN A 3 -22.77 2.53 24.22
C ASN A 3 -21.92 3.69 23.68
N VAL A 4 -21.79 4.75 24.47
CA VAL A 4 -20.91 5.89 24.15
C VAL A 4 -19.44 5.54 24.47
N CYS A 5 -18.52 5.97 23.60
CA CYS A 5 -17.09 5.75 23.78
C CYS A 5 -16.53 6.57 24.97
N PRO A 6 -15.67 5.98 25.82
CA PRO A 6 -15.02 6.71 26.92
C PRO A 6 -13.94 7.68 26.38
N ASN A 7 -13.86 8.88 26.96
CA ASN A 7 -12.83 9.93 26.73
C ASN A 7 -12.79 10.67 25.39
N ASN A 8 -13.86 10.69 24.59
CA ASN A 8 -13.82 11.43 23.32
C ASN A 8 -14.04 12.94 23.51
N LYS A 9 -12.97 13.72 23.32
CA LYS A 9 -13.03 15.16 23.06
C LYS A 9 -13.76 15.36 21.73
N THR A 10 -14.84 16.14 21.80
CA THR A 10 -15.69 16.50 20.66
C THR A 10 -14.89 17.25 19.60
N VAL A 11 -14.89 16.76 18.36
CA VAL A 11 -14.62 17.62 17.20
C VAL A 11 -15.95 18.29 16.86
N ILE A 12 -16.07 19.57 17.20
CA ILE A 12 -17.26 20.37 16.92
C ILE A 12 -17.06 20.97 15.52
N TYR A 13 -17.85 20.54 14.54
CA TYR A 13 -18.02 21.30 13.29
C TYR A 13 -19.11 22.34 13.52
N ASN A 14 -18.70 23.56 13.90
CA ASN A 14 -19.60 24.70 14.09
C ASN A 14 -19.31 25.75 13.02
N ASN A 15 -20.22 25.90 12.04
CA ASN A 15 -20.67 27.19 11.50
C ASN A 15 -21.88 27.01 10.55
N ASN A 16 -22.82 27.95 10.53
CA ASN A 16 -24.06 27.85 9.72
C ASN A 16 -23.82 27.81 8.19
N ASN A 17 -22.69 28.32 7.69
CA ASN A 17 -22.25 28.13 6.30
C ASN A 17 -21.81 26.68 5.99
N GLU A 18 -21.66 25.83 7.01
CA GLU A 18 -21.36 24.41 6.88
C GLU A 18 -22.63 23.57 6.71
N LEU A 19 -23.83 24.06 7.06
CA LEU A 19 -25.05 23.26 6.99
C LEU A 19 -25.41 22.86 5.55
N ASN A 20 -25.45 23.84 4.63
CA ASN A 20 -25.72 23.56 3.22
C ASN A 20 -24.60 22.71 2.59
N LYS A 21 -23.35 22.93 3.00
CA LYS A 21 -22.20 22.10 2.57
C LYS A 21 -22.32 20.67 3.10
N CYS A 22 -22.82 20.48 4.32
CA CYS A 22 -23.05 19.18 4.92
C CYS A 22 -24.15 18.42 4.18
N TYR A 23 -25.30 19.05 3.89
CA TYR A 23 -26.35 18.39 3.11
C TYR A 23 -25.90 18.09 1.67
N ALA A 24 -25.14 18.98 1.04
CA ALA A 24 -24.54 18.73 -0.26
C ALA A 24 -23.57 17.52 -0.20
N LEU A 25 -22.75 17.43 0.85
CA LEU A 25 -21.88 16.28 1.08
C LEU A 25 -22.67 14.99 1.30
N GLN A 26 -23.71 15.00 2.16
CA GLN A 26 -24.59 13.85 2.37
C GLN A 26 -25.20 13.38 1.04
N LEU A 27 -25.69 14.31 0.22
CA LEU A 27 -26.28 14.01 -1.08
C LEU A 27 -25.25 13.41 -2.03
N ASN A 28 -24.04 13.99 -2.11
CA ASN A 28 -22.95 13.48 -2.94
C ASN A 28 -22.52 12.08 -2.51
N LEU A 29 -22.41 11.82 -1.20
CA LEU A 29 -22.08 10.50 -0.67
C LEU A 29 -23.21 9.49 -0.90
N ALA A 30 -24.48 9.91 -0.81
CA ALA A 30 -25.63 9.05 -1.11
C ALA A 30 -25.72 8.71 -2.60
N LYS A 31 -25.29 9.62 -3.48
CA LYS A 31 -25.11 9.37 -4.92
C LYS A 31 -23.94 8.42 -5.16
N GLN A 32 -22.77 8.65 -4.53
CA GLN A 32 -21.63 7.74 -4.63
C GLN A 32 -21.96 6.34 -4.10
N ARG A 33 -22.76 6.27 -3.03
CA ARG A 33 -23.39 5.12 -2.38
C ARG A 33 -22.45 4.11 -1.73
N HIS A 34 -21.34 3.78 -2.39
CA HIS A 34 -20.40 2.75 -2.00
C HIS A 34 -19.08 3.37 -1.54
N ILE A 35 -18.83 3.32 -0.23
CA ILE A 35 -17.56 3.71 0.37
C ILE A 35 -16.84 2.45 0.82
N ILE A 36 -15.75 2.09 0.15
CA ILE A 36 -15.03 0.85 0.45
C ILE A 36 -13.78 1.19 1.24
N ARG A 37 -13.53 0.41 2.29
CA ARG A 37 -12.31 0.48 3.07
C ARG A 37 -11.69 -0.90 3.16
N LEU A 38 -10.54 -1.06 2.51
CA LEU A 38 -9.76 -2.27 2.58
C LEU A 38 -8.97 -2.31 3.89
N ILE A 39 -8.99 -3.46 4.55
CA ILE A 39 -8.26 -3.72 5.78
C ILE A 39 -7.40 -4.97 5.65
N LYS A 40 -6.34 -5.04 6.45
CA LYS A 40 -5.48 -6.22 6.49
C LYS A 40 -6.17 -7.34 7.27
N ARG A 41 -6.26 -8.54 6.68
CA ARG A 41 -6.90 -9.71 7.28
C ARG A 41 -6.36 -10.08 8.67
N ASP A 42 -5.04 -10.04 8.83
CA ASP A 42 -4.37 -10.58 10.03
C ASP A 42 -4.07 -9.50 11.09
N GLN A 43 -4.74 -8.34 11.02
CA GLN A 43 -4.52 -7.21 11.94
C GLN A 43 -5.74 -6.98 12.84
N PHE A 44 -5.83 -7.77 13.91
CA PHE A 44 -6.95 -7.80 14.87
C PHE A 44 -7.01 -6.62 15.85
N THR A 45 -6.18 -5.60 15.67
CA THR A 45 -6.02 -4.45 16.58
C THR A 45 -6.16 -3.11 15.88
N MET A 46 -6.79 -3.09 14.70
CA MET A 46 -6.99 -1.84 13.97
C MET A 46 -8.15 -1.05 14.59
N ASN A 47 -7.90 0.23 14.88
CA ASN A 47 -8.97 1.18 15.16
C ASN A 47 -9.73 1.47 13.87
N LEU A 48 -11.05 1.27 13.88
CA LEU A 48 -11.94 1.61 12.78
C LEU A 48 -12.92 2.68 13.25
N GLN A 49 -13.08 3.74 12.48
CA GLN A 49 -14.08 4.78 12.71
C GLN A 49 -14.85 5.01 11.42
N LEU A 50 -16.18 4.94 11.50
CA LEU A 50 -17.11 5.17 10.39
C LEU A 50 -17.97 6.38 10.71
N ALA A 51 -17.96 7.36 9.80
CA ALA A 51 -18.74 8.57 9.96
C ALA A 51 -20.23 8.29 9.78
N CYS A 52 -21.07 8.76 10.69
CA CYS A 52 -22.48 9.00 10.39
C CYS A 52 -22.54 10.49 10.07
N HIS A 53 -22.57 10.85 8.78
CA HIS A 53 -22.45 12.23 8.29
C HIS A 53 -23.65 13.11 8.67
N LEU A 54 -23.98 13.23 9.96
CA LEU A 54 -25.08 14.03 10.48
C LEU A 54 -24.80 15.53 10.30
N CYS A 55 -25.81 16.27 9.87
CA CYS A 55 -25.78 17.73 9.84
C CYS A 55 -26.28 18.30 11.17
N SER A 56 -26.02 19.57 11.45
CA SER A 56 -26.31 20.17 12.76
C SER A 56 -27.78 20.15 13.18
N ASN A 57 -28.72 20.00 12.23
CA ASN A 57 -30.16 19.85 12.51
C ASN A 57 -30.60 18.39 12.72
N ASP A 58 -29.73 17.42 12.42
CA ASP A 58 -30.03 16.01 12.59
C ASP A 58 -29.88 15.63 14.08
N ASN A 59 -30.93 15.08 14.69
CA ASN A 59 -30.84 14.56 16.05
C ASN A 59 -30.27 13.13 16.03
N PRO A 60 -29.08 12.86 16.64
CA PRO A 60 -28.45 11.54 16.66
C PRO A 60 -29.33 10.39 17.16
N ILE A 61 -30.28 10.67 18.05
CA ILE A 61 -31.21 9.67 18.62
C ILE A 61 -32.10 9.03 17.53
N HIS A 62 -32.35 9.75 16.44
CA HIS A 62 -33.15 9.24 15.32
C HIS A 62 -32.35 8.40 14.33
N PHE A 63 -31.08 8.07 14.63
CA PHE A 63 -30.21 7.32 13.74
C PHE A 63 -29.59 6.12 14.43
N GLN A 64 -29.55 4.99 13.73
CA GLN A 64 -29.01 3.74 14.23
C GLN A 64 -28.12 3.06 13.18
N TRP A 65 -27.04 2.45 13.65
CA TRP A 65 -26.16 1.65 12.80
C TRP A 65 -26.68 0.24 12.60
N TYR A 66 -26.69 -0.19 11.35
CA TYR A 66 -26.96 -1.56 10.92
C TYR A 66 -25.79 -2.11 10.12
N ARG A 67 -25.67 -3.44 10.09
CA ARG A 67 -24.65 -4.13 9.29
C ARG A 67 -25.18 -5.38 8.61
N ILE A 68 -24.50 -5.79 7.55
CA ILE A 68 -24.61 -7.09 6.91
C ILE A 68 -23.23 -7.75 6.95
N LEU A 69 -23.08 -8.80 7.78
CA LEU A 69 -21.78 -9.46 7.99
C LEU A 69 -21.38 -10.34 6.80
N ARG A 70 -20.09 -10.30 6.44
CA ARG A 70 -19.54 -11.15 5.37
C ARG A 70 -19.58 -12.64 5.72
N LYS A 71 -19.30 -13.00 6.97
CA LYS A 71 -19.25 -14.42 7.41
C LYS A 71 -20.61 -15.10 7.46
N LYS A 72 -21.69 -14.33 7.62
CA LYS A 72 -23.04 -14.85 7.90
C LYS A 72 -23.82 -15.14 6.63
N TYR A 73 -23.61 -14.34 5.58
CA TYR A 73 -24.40 -14.42 4.35
C TYR A 73 -23.51 -14.65 3.14
N ASN A 74 -23.81 -15.70 2.37
CA ASN A 74 -23.14 -16.04 1.11
C ASN A 74 -24.12 -15.86 -0.07
N GLN A 75 -24.74 -14.67 -0.14
CA GLN A 75 -25.72 -14.31 -1.16
C GLN A 75 -25.62 -12.81 -1.46
N THR A 76 -26.19 -12.38 -2.59
CA THR A 76 -26.28 -10.96 -2.94
C THR A 76 -27.00 -10.18 -1.83
N ILE A 77 -26.43 -9.03 -1.47
CA ILE A 77 -27.01 -8.11 -0.49
C ILE A 77 -27.75 -6.94 -1.15
N PHE A 78 -27.82 -6.93 -2.48
CA PHE A 78 -28.41 -5.85 -3.27
C PHE A 78 -29.66 -6.34 -3.99
N HIS A 79 -30.68 -5.48 -3.99
CA HIS A 79 -31.92 -5.65 -4.74
C HIS A 79 -32.17 -4.45 -5.64
N LEU A 80 -32.80 -4.70 -6.79
CA LEU A 80 -33.23 -3.63 -7.68
C LEU A 80 -34.58 -3.07 -7.20
N SER A 81 -34.62 -1.77 -6.91
CA SER A 81 -35.84 -1.04 -6.54
C SER A 81 -36.57 -0.53 -7.78
N ASN A 82 -37.90 -0.50 -7.71
CA ASN A 82 -38.75 0.13 -8.73
C ASN A 82 -38.63 1.67 -8.76
N LYS A 83 -38.03 2.26 -7.71
CA LYS A 83 -37.80 3.70 -7.59
C LYS A 83 -36.31 4.01 -7.61
N THR A 84 -35.93 4.99 -8.41
CA THR A 84 -34.59 5.59 -8.40
C THR A 84 -34.48 6.54 -7.21
N LEU A 85 -33.43 6.37 -6.40
CA LEU A 85 -33.10 7.23 -5.26
C LEU A 85 -31.63 7.63 -5.38
N TYR A 86 -31.37 8.94 -5.40
CA TYR A 86 -30.01 9.48 -5.55
C TYR A 86 -29.27 8.87 -6.75
N ASP A 87 -29.88 8.95 -7.93
CA ASP A 87 -29.33 8.49 -9.21
C ASP A 87 -29.13 6.96 -9.35
N HIS A 88 -29.60 6.16 -8.38
CA HIS A 88 -29.46 4.69 -8.40
C HIS A 88 -30.76 3.94 -8.07
N LYS A 89 -30.96 2.78 -8.70
CA LYS A 89 -32.08 1.85 -8.42
C LYS A 89 -31.72 0.76 -7.41
N TRP A 90 -30.44 0.50 -7.15
CA TRP A 90 -30.03 -0.53 -6.22
C TRP A 90 -30.34 -0.15 -4.77
N ILE A 91 -30.75 -1.10 -3.93
CA ILE A 91 -30.95 -0.92 -2.49
C ILE A 91 -30.39 -2.12 -1.73
N LEU A 92 -30.04 -1.95 -0.46
CA LEU A 92 -29.65 -3.08 0.39
C LEU A 92 -30.85 -3.95 0.73
N ASN A 93 -30.63 -5.26 0.79
CA ASN A 93 -31.59 -6.21 1.32
C ASN A 93 -31.80 -5.97 2.81
N ARG A 94 -32.98 -5.45 3.16
CA ARG A 94 -33.32 -5.08 4.54
C ARG A 94 -33.41 -6.29 5.46
N ASP A 95 -33.77 -7.46 4.94
CA ASP A 95 -33.93 -8.68 5.73
C ASP A 95 -32.58 -9.20 6.27
N LEU A 96 -31.46 -8.74 5.70
CA LEU A 96 -30.11 -9.13 6.10
C LEU A 96 -29.48 -8.14 7.09
N LEU A 97 -30.08 -6.96 7.26
CA LEU A 97 -29.57 -5.93 8.16
C LEU A 97 -29.80 -6.33 9.61
N GLU A 98 -28.72 -6.39 10.36
CA GLU A 98 -28.75 -6.56 11.82
C GLU A 98 -28.26 -5.28 12.50
N PRO A 99 -28.85 -4.88 13.64
CA PRO A 99 -28.36 -3.74 14.39
C PRO A 99 -26.94 -4.01 14.90
N VAL A 100 -26.06 -3.00 14.86
CA VAL A 100 -24.76 -3.11 15.51
C VAL A 100 -24.95 -2.97 17.02
N LEU A 101 -24.35 -3.87 17.79
CA LEU A 101 -24.49 -3.93 19.25
C LEU A 101 -23.11 -3.84 19.91
N THR A 102 -23.03 -3.15 21.04
CA THR A 102 -21.81 -3.10 21.85
C THR A 102 -21.64 -4.39 22.63
N ASN A 103 -20.43 -4.96 22.62
CA ASN A 103 -20.05 -5.96 23.60
C ASN A 103 -19.83 -5.26 24.95
N THR A 104 -20.71 -5.51 25.92
CA THR A 104 -20.73 -4.82 27.21
C THR A 104 -19.49 -5.08 28.07
N LEU A 105 -18.79 -6.21 27.87
CA LEU A 105 -17.58 -6.56 28.63
C LEU A 105 -16.39 -5.67 28.28
N ILE A 106 -16.27 -5.29 26.99
CA ILE A 106 -15.13 -4.52 26.46
C ILE A 106 -15.52 -3.12 25.99
N ASN A 107 -16.82 -2.80 26.01
CA ASN A 107 -17.41 -1.58 25.50
C ASN A 107 -16.98 -1.24 24.05
N ASP A 108 -17.07 -2.23 23.17
CA ASP A 108 -16.64 -2.16 21.76
C ASP A 108 -17.61 -2.99 20.87
N PRO A 109 -18.05 -2.49 19.70
CA PRO A 109 -17.93 -1.12 19.21
C PRO A 109 -18.72 -0.11 20.07
N CYS A 110 -18.41 1.17 19.95
CA CYS A 110 -19.07 2.27 20.65
C CYS A 110 -19.36 3.46 19.71
N LEU A 111 -20.15 4.42 20.18
CA LEU A 111 -20.50 5.63 19.45
C LEU A 111 -19.79 6.87 20.00
N ILE A 112 -19.37 7.75 19.10
CA ILE A 112 -18.96 9.11 19.47
C ILE A 112 -20.22 9.93 19.75
N ASN A 113 -20.28 10.53 20.94
CA ASN A 113 -21.41 11.36 21.35
C ASN A 113 -21.57 12.55 20.38
N ARG A 114 -22.82 12.96 20.10
CA ARG A 114 -23.24 14.00 19.14
C ARG A 114 -23.03 13.70 17.66
N THR A 115 -21.94 13.07 17.23
CA THR A 115 -21.68 12.80 15.80
C THR A 115 -22.21 11.43 15.34
N ASN A 116 -22.58 10.56 16.28
CA ASN A 116 -23.07 9.20 16.01
C ASN A 116 -22.11 8.34 15.18
N GLU A 117 -20.81 8.65 15.22
CA GLU A 117 -19.80 7.88 14.49
C GLU A 117 -19.55 6.54 15.19
N LEU A 118 -19.48 5.48 14.40
CA LEU A 118 -19.24 4.13 14.90
C LEU A 118 -17.74 3.88 15.02
N VAL A 119 -17.28 3.53 16.22
CA VAL A 119 -15.88 3.26 16.52
C VAL A 119 -15.70 1.82 16.98
N TYR A 120 -14.76 1.12 16.36
CA TYR A 120 -14.17 -0.11 16.88
C TYR A 120 -12.76 0.19 17.35
N LYS A 121 -12.45 -0.15 18.60
CA LYS A 121 -11.09 -0.12 19.15
C LYS A 121 -10.31 -1.38 18.77
N LYS A 122 -11.01 -2.51 18.64
CA LYS A 122 -10.46 -3.78 18.20
C LYS A 122 -11.36 -4.37 17.12
N PHE A 123 -11.14 -3.94 15.88
CA PHE A 123 -11.84 -4.52 14.74
C PHE A 123 -11.26 -5.88 14.40
N ASP A 124 -12.08 -6.94 14.39
CA ASP A 124 -11.70 -8.26 13.89
C ASP A 124 -12.10 -8.40 12.42
N PRO A 125 -11.16 -8.44 11.46
CA PRO A 125 -11.47 -8.56 10.05
C PRO A 125 -12.32 -9.78 9.71
N TYR A 126 -12.09 -10.92 10.37
CA TYR A 126 -12.82 -12.14 10.08
C TYR A 126 -14.26 -12.10 10.60
N HIS A 127 -14.47 -11.54 11.80
CA HIS A 127 -15.77 -11.56 12.46
C HIS A 127 -16.63 -10.33 12.20
N ASP A 128 -16.03 -9.16 11.98
CA ASP A 128 -16.71 -7.86 11.89
C ASP A 128 -16.75 -7.27 10.48
N SER A 129 -16.00 -7.79 9.51
CA SER A 129 -16.13 -7.31 8.12
C SER A 129 -17.55 -7.46 7.57
N GLY A 130 -17.99 -6.45 6.82
CA GLY A 130 -19.38 -6.35 6.38
C GLY A 130 -19.69 -5.03 5.69
N THR A 131 -20.95 -4.88 5.31
CA THR A 131 -21.52 -3.60 4.87
C THR A 131 -22.22 -2.93 6.03
N TYR A 132 -21.81 -1.71 6.36
CA TYR A 132 -22.34 -0.89 7.44
C TYR A 132 -23.12 0.30 6.88
N VAL A 133 -24.21 0.67 7.55
CA VAL A 133 -25.05 1.82 7.17
C VAL A 133 -25.60 2.49 8.42
N CYS A 134 -25.54 3.82 8.46
CA CYS A 134 -26.20 4.64 9.48
C CYS A 134 -27.59 5.02 8.96
N GLN A 135 -28.65 4.46 9.54
CA GLN A 135 -30.01 4.63 9.04
C GLN A 135 -30.83 5.56 9.92
N SER A 136 -31.62 6.42 9.28
CA SER A 136 -32.69 7.18 9.94
C SER A 136 -33.85 6.26 10.30
N LEU A 137 -34.27 6.29 11.55
CA LEU A 137 -35.40 5.53 12.07
C LEU A 137 -36.75 6.09 11.59
N ASN A 138 -36.79 7.40 11.31
CA ASN A 138 -38.02 8.12 11.01
C ASN A 138 -38.25 8.35 9.51
N ASN A 139 -37.18 8.38 8.70
CA ASN A 139 -37.27 8.67 7.27
C ASN A 139 -36.54 7.60 6.44
N ASN A 140 -37.31 6.73 5.78
CA ASN A 140 -36.78 5.66 4.95
C ASN A 140 -36.09 6.13 3.66
N LYS A 141 -36.29 7.39 3.25
CA LYS A 141 -35.65 8.02 2.08
C LYS A 141 -34.49 8.94 2.46
N HIS A 142 -34.09 9.01 3.73
CA HIS A 142 -32.99 9.88 4.15
C HIS A 142 -31.69 9.55 3.41
N PRO A 143 -30.87 10.55 2.97
CA PRO A 143 -29.62 10.29 2.23
C PRO A 143 -28.69 9.30 2.92
N LEU A 144 -28.55 9.40 4.26
CA LEU A 144 -27.69 8.51 5.05
C LEU A 144 -28.04 7.01 4.93
N ASN A 145 -29.30 6.67 4.65
CA ASN A 145 -29.71 5.27 4.43
C ASN A 145 -29.05 4.66 3.17
N PHE A 146 -28.47 5.50 2.31
CA PHE A 146 -27.86 5.14 1.04
C PHE A 146 -26.34 5.35 1.03
N ILE A 147 -25.73 5.65 2.18
CA ILE A 147 -24.27 5.67 2.35
C ILE A 147 -23.85 4.34 2.96
N TRP A 148 -23.18 3.50 2.17
CA TRP A 148 -22.83 2.14 2.55
C TRP A 148 -21.32 1.99 2.67
N TYR A 149 -20.86 1.71 3.88
CA TYR A 149 -19.46 1.43 4.17
C TYR A 149 -19.18 -0.07 4.00
N HIS A 150 -18.43 -0.44 2.98
CA HIS A 150 -17.97 -1.81 2.75
C HIS A 150 -16.59 -2.00 3.38
N ILE A 151 -16.55 -2.65 4.54
CA ILE A 151 -15.32 -2.91 5.29
C ILE A 151 -14.87 -4.33 5.02
N ASP A 152 -13.87 -4.48 4.15
CA ASP A 152 -13.49 -5.77 3.59
C ASP A 152 -11.98 -5.96 3.54
N TYR A 153 -11.59 -7.21 3.35
CA TYR A 153 -10.20 -7.61 3.22
C TYR A 153 -10.04 -8.54 2.01
N ILE A 154 -8.79 -8.67 1.58
CA ILE A 154 -8.38 -9.67 0.61
C ILE A 154 -7.92 -10.89 1.38
N ASN A 155 -8.48 -12.06 1.07
CA ASN A 155 -8.08 -13.28 1.75
C ASN A 155 -6.59 -13.53 1.50
N SER A 156 -5.85 -13.84 2.56
CA SER A 156 -4.46 -14.25 2.46
C SER A 156 -4.34 -15.45 1.53
N TYR A 157 -3.39 -15.33 0.63
CA TYR A 157 -3.00 -16.29 -0.39
C TYR A 157 -2.65 -17.69 0.14
N THR A 158 -2.25 -17.81 1.39
CA THR A 158 -1.53 -19.00 1.89
C THR A 158 -2.38 -20.26 2.04
N ASN A 159 -3.70 -20.15 2.18
CA ASN A 159 -4.54 -21.31 2.56
C ASN A 159 -5.32 -21.92 1.39
N THR A 160 -5.25 -21.34 0.19
CA THR A 160 -6.05 -21.76 -0.99
C THR A 160 -5.21 -22.10 -2.22
N TRP A 161 -3.88 -22.01 -2.10
CA TRP A 161 -3.00 -22.20 -3.23
C TRP A 161 -2.58 -23.66 -3.36
N SER A 162 -2.68 -24.18 -4.58
CA SER A 162 -2.16 -25.51 -4.89
C SER A 162 -0.71 -25.41 -5.34
N ARG A 163 0.14 -26.26 -4.77
CA ARG A 163 1.52 -26.38 -5.22
C ARG A 163 1.52 -26.98 -6.61
N LEU A 164 2.10 -26.26 -7.57
CA LEU A 164 2.32 -26.79 -8.90
C LEU A 164 3.62 -27.60 -8.89
N ASN A 165 3.58 -28.81 -9.44
CA ASN A 165 4.78 -29.62 -9.68
C ASN A 165 5.11 -29.55 -11.17
N LEU A 166 6.25 -28.94 -11.50
CA LEU A 166 6.75 -28.88 -12.86
C LEU A 166 8.00 -29.78 -12.95
N PRO A 167 7.93 -30.94 -13.65
CA PRO A 167 9.02 -31.92 -13.67
C PRO A 167 10.38 -31.37 -14.11
N PHE A 168 10.40 -30.37 -15.00
CA PHE A 168 11.65 -29.79 -15.49
C PHE A 168 12.44 -29.06 -14.39
N ILE A 169 11.79 -28.58 -13.32
CA ILE A 169 12.46 -27.84 -12.24
C ILE A 169 13.44 -28.74 -11.47
N GLU A 170 13.22 -30.04 -11.45
CA GLU A 170 14.18 -30.99 -10.87
C GLU A 170 15.47 -31.06 -11.69
N ARG A 171 15.38 -30.90 -13.01
CA ARG A 171 16.50 -30.99 -13.97
C ARG A 171 17.17 -29.64 -14.25
N MET A 172 16.53 -28.54 -13.85
CA MET A 172 16.99 -27.18 -14.08
C MET A 172 18.23 -26.86 -13.24
N ASN A 173 19.23 -26.20 -13.84
CA ASN A 173 20.36 -25.67 -13.08
C ASN A 173 19.89 -24.52 -12.18
N LYS A 174 19.99 -24.71 -10.87
CA LYS A 174 19.57 -23.74 -9.85
C LYS A 174 20.73 -22.87 -9.35
N SER A 175 21.94 -23.08 -9.87
CA SER A 175 23.09 -22.23 -9.55
C SER A 175 23.11 -21.02 -10.46
N VAL A 176 23.19 -19.82 -9.87
CA VAL A 176 23.20 -18.55 -10.58
C VAL A 176 24.41 -17.73 -10.14
N THR A 177 25.11 -17.09 -11.06
CA THR A 177 26.25 -16.20 -10.76
C THR A 177 25.83 -14.74 -10.65
N THR A 178 24.71 -14.37 -11.27
CA THR A 178 24.19 -13.01 -11.26
C THR A 178 22.69 -12.96 -10.98
N TYR A 179 22.23 -11.83 -10.46
CA TYR A 179 20.81 -11.57 -10.28
C TYR A 179 20.03 -11.56 -11.60
N ASN A 180 20.64 -11.10 -12.70
CA ASN A 180 20.00 -11.10 -14.01
C ASN A 180 19.68 -12.53 -14.49
N GLN A 181 20.58 -13.49 -14.23
CA GLN A 181 20.30 -14.90 -14.50
C GLN A 181 19.12 -15.40 -13.65
N LEU A 182 19.05 -15.05 -12.37
CA LEU A 182 17.90 -15.39 -11.53
C LEU A 182 16.59 -14.87 -12.13
N ILE A 183 16.55 -13.61 -12.59
CA ILE A 183 15.36 -13.02 -13.23
C ILE A 183 15.00 -13.75 -14.53
N GLN A 184 15.97 -14.10 -15.36
CA GLN A 184 15.72 -14.87 -16.59
C GLN A 184 15.13 -16.25 -16.28
N LEU A 185 15.66 -16.94 -15.26
CA LEU A 185 15.11 -18.21 -14.80
C LEU A 185 13.67 -18.04 -14.26
N GLN A 186 13.41 -17.00 -13.47
CA GLN A 186 12.04 -16.70 -12.99
C GLN A 186 11.06 -16.46 -14.14
N LYS A 187 11.48 -15.74 -15.19
CA LYS A 187 10.64 -15.53 -16.38
C LYS A 187 10.32 -16.84 -17.10
N TYR A 188 11.30 -17.73 -17.25
CA TYR A 188 11.05 -19.04 -17.85
C TYR A 188 10.04 -19.87 -17.04
N ILE A 189 10.17 -19.86 -15.71
CA ILE A 189 9.20 -20.53 -14.82
C ILE A 189 7.83 -19.87 -14.91
N GLU A 190 7.76 -18.55 -15.01
CA GLU A 190 6.52 -17.83 -15.23
C GLU A 190 5.83 -18.27 -16.53
N GLU A 191 6.57 -18.38 -17.65
CA GLU A 191 6.04 -18.85 -18.93
C GLU A 191 5.49 -20.28 -18.83
N GLU A 192 6.23 -21.18 -18.18
CA GLU A 192 5.79 -22.57 -17.94
C GLU A 192 4.56 -22.63 -17.02
N MET A 193 4.51 -21.82 -15.97
CA MET A 193 3.34 -21.70 -15.09
C MET A 193 2.13 -21.15 -15.83
N ASN A 194 2.34 -20.29 -16.84
CA ASN A 194 1.29 -19.67 -17.63
C ASN A 194 0.80 -20.55 -18.79
N ARG A 195 1.39 -21.73 -19.02
CA ARG A 195 0.96 -22.63 -20.09
C ARG A 195 -0.51 -23.05 -19.94
N PRO A 196 -1.20 -23.30 -21.08
CA PRO A 196 -2.65 -23.19 -21.17
C PRO A 196 -3.46 -24.28 -20.43
N GLU A 197 -2.85 -25.40 -20.01
CA GLU A 197 -3.60 -26.55 -19.49
C GLU A 197 -4.29 -26.30 -18.14
N TYR A 198 -3.85 -25.31 -17.35
CA TYR A 198 -4.30 -25.16 -15.95
C TYR A 198 -5.27 -23.99 -15.70
N PHE A 199 -5.39 -23.02 -16.60
CA PHE A 199 -6.28 -21.87 -16.43
C PHE A 199 -6.57 -21.17 -17.76
N HIS A 200 -7.86 -20.92 -18.02
CA HIS A 200 -8.35 -20.15 -19.15
C HIS A 200 -9.01 -18.87 -18.67
N ASP A 201 -8.71 -17.76 -19.35
CA ASP A 201 -9.39 -16.49 -19.11
C ASP A 201 -10.89 -16.62 -19.37
N GLN A 202 -11.70 -16.02 -18.52
CA GLN A 202 -13.16 -16.04 -18.62
C GLN A 202 -13.68 -14.61 -18.70
N THR A 203 -14.56 -14.34 -19.67
CA THR A 203 -15.10 -13.00 -19.87
C THR A 203 -16.58 -12.96 -19.49
N PHE A 204 -16.94 -12.01 -18.64
CA PHE A 204 -18.29 -11.75 -18.14
C PHE A 204 -18.63 -10.28 -18.39
N SER A 205 -19.07 -9.98 -19.61
CA SER A 205 -19.32 -8.61 -20.06
C SER A 205 -18.07 -7.71 -19.88
N LEU A 206 -18.14 -6.68 -19.03
CA LEU A 206 -17.05 -5.76 -18.75
C LEU A 206 -15.96 -6.32 -17.83
N LEU A 207 -16.22 -7.46 -17.18
CA LEU A 207 -15.31 -8.09 -16.24
C LEU A 207 -14.62 -9.25 -16.94
N ARG A 208 -13.30 -9.32 -16.86
CA ARG A 208 -12.55 -10.48 -17.34
C ARG A 208 -11.77 -11.09 -16.19
N ILE A 209 -12.02 -12.35 -15.90
CA ILE A 209 -11.19 -13.10 -14.97
C ILE A 209 -9.96 -13.61 -15.72
N THR A 210 -8.79 -13.29 -15.19
CA THR A 210 -7.49 -13.66 -15.77
C THR A 210 -6.53 -14.07 -14.65
N SER A 211 -5.33 -14.53 -14.99
CA SER A 211 -4.28 -14.85 -14.04
C SER A 211 -3.09 -13.91 -14.19
N LYS A 212 -2.48 -13.51 -13.07
CA LYS A 212 -1.21 -12.77 -13.05
C LYS A 212 -0.18 -13.53 -12.24
N SER A 213 1.06 -13.45 -12.70
CA SER A 213 2.19 -14.11 -12.08
C SER A 213 3.12 -13.10 -11.42
N PHE A 214 3.65 -13.45 -10.25
CA PHE A 214 4.63 -12.64 -9.52
C PHE A 214 5.45 -13.49 -8.57
N HIS A 215 6.65 -13.03 -8.24
CA HIS A 215 7.51 -13.64 -7.24
C HIS A 215 7.79 -12.71 -6.07
N ASN A 216 8.16 -13.30 -4.93
CA ASN A 216 8.59 -12.59 -3.74
C ASN A 216 10.09 -12.19 -3.74
N SER A 217 10.83 -12.35 -4.85
CA SER A 217 12.27 -12.04 -4.85
C SER A 217 12.49 -10.54 -4.57
N THR A 218 13.03 -10.22 -3.40
CA THR A 218 13.48 -8.87 -3.07
C THR A 218 14.89 -8.66 -3.60
N HIS A 219 15.14 -7.48 -4.17
CA HIS A 219 16.47 -7.12 -4.68
C HIS A 219 17.50 -7.01 -3.55
N TYR A 220 18.75 -7.34 -3.91
CA TYR A 220 20.00 -7.10 -3.17
C TYR A 220 20.01 -7.55 -1.70
N LYS A 221 20.55 -8.76 -1.42
CA LYS A 221 21.39 -9.01 -0.22
C LYS A 221 21.87 -10.45 0.00
N TYR A 222 21.35 -11.43 -0.71
CA TYR A 222 21.63 -12.83 -0.37
C TYR A 222 22.52 -13.46 -1.44
N CYS A 223 23.72 -13.89 -1.04
CA CYS A 223 24.43 -14.95 -1.73
C CYS A 223 24.26 -16.25 -0.91
N GLY A 224 24.42 -17.40 -1.54
CA GLY A 224 23.99 -18.70 -0.99
C GLY A 224 22.56 -19.06 -1.40
N ASN A 225 21.88 -19.85 -0.57
CA ASN A 225 20.56 -20.39 -0.89
C ASN A 225 19.46 -19.32 -0.75
N ILE A 226 18.75 -19.06 -1.86
CA ILE A 226 17.64 -18.12 -1.94
C ILE A 226 16.37 -18.89 -2.26
N HIS A 227 15.37 -18.78 -1.40
CA HIS A 227 14.05 -19.34 -1.64
C HIS A 227 13.17 -18.33 -2.36
N VAL A 228 12.85 -18.59 -3.62
CA VAL A 228 11.93 -17.77 -4.41
C VAL A 228 10.61 -18.51 -4.56
N LYS A 229 9.53 -17.84 -4.17
CA LYS A 229 8.16 -18.31 -4.36
C LYS A 229 7.57 -17.56 -5.54
N GLN A 230 7.35 -18.26 -6.65
CA GLN A 230 6.62 -17.77 -7.82
C GLN A 230 5.16 -18.17 -7.68
N ASN A 231 4.26 -17.22 -7.89
CA ASN A 231 2.83 -17.38 -7.73
C ASN A 231 2.14 -17.08 -9.06
N ARG A 232 1.06 -17.80 -9.35
CA ARG A 232 0.10 -17.49 -10.41
C ARG A 232 -1.28 -17.40 -9.76
N VAL A 233 -1.87 -16.21 -9.79
CA VAL A 233 -3.03 -15.85 -8.98
C VAL A 233 -4.12 -15.28 -9.88
N CYS A 234 -5.36 -15.59 -9.55
CA CYS A 234 -6.55 -15.06 -10.20
C CYS A 234 -6.75 -13.57 -9.89
N TYR A 235 -7.02 -12.81 -10.94
CA TYR A 235 -7.41 -11.40 -10.89
C TYR A 235 -8.62 -11.15 -11.78
N ILE A 236 -9.45 -10.21 -11.35
CA ILE A 236 -10.53 -9.65 -12.15
C ILE A 236 -10.01 -8.35 -12.77
N GLN A 237 -9.90 -8.37 -14.09
CA GLN A 237 -9.61 -7.22 -14.91
C GLN A 237 -10.88 -6.39 -15.06
N ILE A 238 -10.81 -5.13 -14.65
CA ILE A 238 -11.87 -4.13 -14.85
C ILE A 238 -11.31 -2.95 -15.65
N PRO A 239 -12.07 -2.37 -16.60
CA PRO A 239 -11.63 -1.18 -17.30
C PRO A 239 -11.55 0.02 -16.32
N ARG A 240 -10.61 0.94 -16.54
CA ARG A 240 -10.48 2.15 -15.70
C ARG A 240 -11.51 3.22 -16.06
N LYS A 241 -12.05 3.17 -17.27
CA LYS A 241 -13.13 4.05 -17.73
C LYS A 241 -14.27 3.16 -18.22
N LEU A 242 -15.50 3.51 -17.83
CA LEU A 242 -16.67 2.78 -18.28
C LEU A 242 -16.77 2.91 -19.82
N PRO A 243 -16.83 1.81 -20.58
CA PRO A 243 -16.94 1.90 -22.04
C PRO A 243 -18.22 2.60 -22.48
N ILE A 244 -18.13 3.47 -23.48
CA ILE A 244 -19.23 4.33 -23.97
C ILE A 244 -20.34 3.48 -24.62
N HIS A 245 -20.02 2.29 -25.13
CA HIS A 245 -20.92 1.40 -25.88
C HIS A 245 -21.36 0.17 -25.07
N ILE A 246 -21.81 0.35 -23.83
CA ILE A 246 -22.53 -0.74 -23.16
C ILE A 246 -23.93 -0.79 -23.79
N ASP A 247 -24.10 -1.65 -24.80
CA ASP A 247 -25.35 -1.82 -25.54
C ASP A 247 -26.52 -2.05 -24.58
N ASN A 248 -27.46 -1.10 -24.54
CA ASN A 248 -28.65 -1.03 -23.67
C ASN A 248 -29.68 -2.15 -23.88
N SER A 249 -29.37 -3.20 -24.64
CA SER A 249 -30.31 -4.25 -25.06
C SER A 249 -30.40 -5.45 -24.08
N ASN A 250 -29.49 -5.56 -23.11
CA ASN A 250 -29.48 -6.67 -22.13
C ASN A 250 -29.88 -6.24 -20.71
N ASN A 251 -30.81 -6.96 -20.09
CA ASN A 251 -31.24 -6.73 -18.69
C ASN A 251 -30.10 -6.78 -17.65
N ASN A 252 -28.96 -7.42 -17.98
CA ASN A 252 -27.80 -7.55 -17.07
C ASN A 252 -26.98 -6.25 -16.89
N ILE A 253 -27.27 -5.18 -17.63
CA ILE A 253 -26.46 -3.95 -17.64
C ILE A 253 -26.44 -3.25 -16.29
N GLU A 254 -27.56 -3.23 -15.57
CA GLU A 254 -27.64 -2.56 -14.27
C GLU A 254 -26.83 -3.31 -13.19
N GLU A 255 -26.76 -4.64 -13.27
CA GLU A 255 -25.91 -5.46 -12.39
C GLU A 255 -24.44 -5.25 -12.70
N ILE A 256 -24.08 -5.25 -13.99
CA ILE A 256 -22.71 -5.00 -14.45
C ILE A 256 -22.24 -3.61 -14.01
N ARG A 257 -23.09 -2.58 -14.15
CA ARG A 257 -22.80 -1.22 -13.69
C ARG A 257 -22.60 -1.18 -12.18
N LEU A 258 -23.46 -1.83 -11.39
CA LEU A 258 -23.29 -1.91 -9.94
C LEU A 258 -21.94 -2.53 -9.56
N ILE A 259 -21.63 -3.70 -10.12
CA ILE A 259 -20.36 -4.39 -9.84
C ILE A 259 -19.19 -3.49 -10.24
N TYR A 260 -19.24 -2.88 -11.42
CA TYR A 260 -18.22 -1.94 -11.87
C TYR A 260 -18.02 -0.79 -10.88
N PHE A 261 -19.08 -0.09 -10.48
CA PHE A 261 -18.96 1.06 -9.58
C PHE A 261 -18.43 0.67 -8.20
N ILE A 262 -18.88 -0.47 -7.65
CA ILE A 262 -18.35 -0.99 -6.39
C ILE A 262 -16.85 -1.25 -6.52
N LEU A 263 -16.44 -2.03 -7.53
CA LEU A 263 -15.04 -2.43 -7.71
C LEU A 263 -14.14 -1.25 -8.05
N PHE A 264 -14.57 -0.36 -8.93
CA PHE A 264 -13.84 0.84 -9.30
C PHE A 264 -13.68 1.75 -8.09
N ASN A 265 -14.77 2.10 -7.38
CA ASN A 265 -14.69 3.00 -6.22
C ASN A 265 -13.81 2.45 -5.10
N GLY A 266 -13.81 1.13 -4.88
CA GLY A 266 -12.99 0.55 -3.81
C GLY A 266 -11.52 0.37 -4.12
N PHE A 267 -11.14 0.42 -5.40
CA PHE A 267 -9.75 0.29 -5.81
C PHE A 267 -9.23 1.53 -6.56
N TYR A 268 -10.03 2.60 -6.65
CA TYR A 268 -9.72 3.83 -7.37
C TYR A 268 -8.40 4.46 -6.91
N GLU A 269 -8.16 4.48 -5.59
CA GLU A 269 -6.94 5.05 -5.00
C GLU A 269 -5.65 4.43 -5.56
N PHE A 270 -5.69 3.17 -5.99
CA PHE A 270 -4.53 2.47 -6.57
C PHE A 270 -4.26 2.81 -8.03
N GLY A 271 -5.17 3.54 -8.70
CA GLY A 271 -5.11 3.79 -10.14
C GLY A 271 -5.19 5.26 -10.55
N GLN A 272 -5.41 6.19 -9.62
CA GLN A 272 -5.63 7.61 -9.93
C GLN A 272 -4.46 8.30 -10.65
N PHE A 273 -3.24 7.78 -10.50
CA PHE A 273 -2.05 8.38 -11.11
C PHE A 273 -1.93 8.21 -12.63
N TYR A 274 -2.85 7.49 -13.26
CA TYR A 274 -2.94 7.37 -14.72
C TYR A 274 -4.08 8.22 -15.31
N ASP A 275 -4.75 9.06 -14.51
CA ASP A 275 -5.82 9.93 -15.00
C ASP A 275 -5.29 11.28 -15.54
N ASP A 276 -4.07 11.70 -15.15
CA ASP A 276 -3.48 13.02 -15.47
C ASP A 276 -2.12 12.90 -16.21
N ASP A 277 -1.96 11.89 -17.07
CA ASP A 277 -0.69 11.49 -17.70
C ASP A 277 -0.09 12.50 -18.73
N ASP A 278 -0.77 13.61 -19.01
CA ASP A 278 -0.37 14.57 -20.07
C ASP A 278 0.61 15.66 -19.60
N ASP A 279 0.87 15.78 -18.30
CA ASP A 279 1.68 16.88 -17.75
C ASP A 279 3.08 16.41 -17.30
N THR A 280 4.09 16.64 -18.14
CA THR A 280 5.47 16.15 -17.96
C THR A 280 6.16 16.63 -16.67
N ASN A 281 5.68 17.73 -16.07
CA ASN A 281 6.19 18.27 -14.80
C ASN A 281 5.72 17.48 -13.56
N GLN A 282 4.71 16.61 -13.68
CA GLN A 282 4.17 15.83 -12.55
C GLN A 282 4.74 14.40 -12.47
N LEU A 283 5.66 14.02 -13.37
CA LEU A 283 6.18 12.65 -13.51
C LEU A 283 6.78 12.08 -12.21
N ASN A 284 7.44 12.92 -11.41
CA ASN A 284 8.04 12.52 -10.14
C ASN A 284 6.99 12.29 -9.04
N PHE A 285 5.94 13.12 -9.00
CA PHE A 285 4.83 12.95 -8.07
C PHE A 285 4.08 11.64 -8.34
N TRP A 286 3.79 11.34 -9.60
CA TRP A 286 3.10 10.11 -9.98
C TRP A 286 3.91 8.84 -9.71
N ARG A 287 5.24 8.89 -9.88
CA ARG A 287 6.14 7.79 -9.47
C ARG A 287 6.07 7.51 -7.97
N LEU A 288 6.06 8.55 -7.14
CA LEU A 288 5.92 8.41 -5.68
C LEU A 288 4.55 7.85 -5.32
N PHE A 289 3.49 8.34 -5.97
CA PHE A 289 2.13 7.88 -5.72
C PHE A 289 1.92 6.41 -6.11
N LYS A 290 2.47 6.01 -7.27
CA LYS A 290 2.49 4.62 -7.71
C LYS A 290 3.19 3.71 -6.70
N LYS A 291 4.40 4.08 -6.27
CA LYS A 291 5.15 3.30 -5.27
C LYS A 291 4.42 3.22 -3.92
N SER A 292 3.76 4.31 -3.52
CA SER A 292 2.91 4.34 -2.33
C SER A 292 1.73 3.37 -2.45
N SER A 293 1.08 3.34 -3.61
CA SER A 293 -0.05 2.45 -3.92
C SER A 293 0.38 0.98 -3.92
N GLU A 294 1.54 0.67 -4.53
CA GLU A 294 2.13 -0.68 -4.53
C GLU A 294 2.46 -1.15 -3.11
N ASN A 295 3.02 -0.27 -2.28
CA ASN A 295 3.32 -0.56 -0.88
C ASN A 295 2.04 -0.78 -0.07
N LEU A 296 1.02 0.06 -0.25
CA LEU A 296 -0.27 -0.09 0.42
C LEU A 296 -0.94 -1.40 0.05
N ALA A 297 -0.97 -1.75 -1.24
CA ALA A 297 -1.48 -3.03 -1.71
C ALA A 297 -0.74 -4.22 -1.06
N THR A 298 0.59 -4.14 -0.99
CA THR A 298 1.43 -5.15 -0.33
C THR A 298 1.10 -5.26 1.16
N GLN A 299 0.86 -4.14 1.86
CA GLN A 299 0.46 -4.12 3.26
C GLN A 299 -0.93 -4.74 3.48
N LEU A 300 -1.86 -4.51 2.55
CA LEU A 300 -3.20 -5.12 2.51
C LEU A 300 -3.17 -6.59 2.10
N GLY A 301 -2.01 -7.10 1.67
CA GLY A 301 -1.77 -8.52 1.40
C GLY A 301 -1.94 -8.94 -0.05
N PHE A 302 -1.85 -8.02 -1.01
CA PHE A 302 -1.93 -8.34 -2.45
C PHE A 302 -0.88 -7.64 -3.31
N GLN A 303 -0.55 -8.24 -4.46
CA GLN A 303 0.28 -7.60 -5.47
C GLN A 303 -0.60 -6.71 -6.36
N LEU A 304 -0.23 -5.44 -6.48
CA LEU A 304 -0.92 -4.50 -7.34
C LEU A 304 -0.52 -4.72 -8.80
N PHE A 305 -1.51 -4.91 -9.67
CA PHE A 305 -1.34 -4.89 -11.12
C PHE A 305 -2.31 -3.87 -11.71
N LEU A 306 -1.79 -3.01 -12.58
CA LEU A 306 -2.60 -2.09 -13.37
C LEU A 306 -1.83 -1.59 -14.60
N ASN A 307 -2.56 -1.08 -15.58
CA ASN A 307 -2.02 -0.35 -16.72
C ASN A 307 -2.94 0.85 -17.03
N LYS A 308 -2.65 1.61 -18.10
CA LYS A 308 -3.46 2.79 -18.45
C LYS A 308 -4.95 2.48 -18.67
N THR A 309 -5.28 1.25 -19.11
CA THR A 309 -6.62 0.86 -19.52
C THR A 309 -7.38 0.05 -18.47
N TYR A 310 -6.69 -0.70 -17.63
CA TYR A 310 -7.27 -1.71 -16.74
C TYR A 310 -6.64 -1.71 -15.35
N LEU A 311 -7.50 -1.97 -14.37
CA LEU A 311 -7.15 -2.28 -13.00
C LEU A 311 -7.41 -3.78 -12.76
N TYR A 312 -6.54 -4.44 -11.99
CA TYR A 312 -6.68 -5.85 -11.68
C TYR A 312 -6.93 -6.03 -10.18
N ILE A 313 -8.08 -6.62 -9.84
CA ILE A 313 -8.52 -6.84 -8.46
C ILE A 313 -8.35 -8.32 -8.13
N PRO A 314 -7.68 -8.70 -7.01
CA PRO A 314 -7.50 -10.11 -6.65
C PRO A 314 -8.84 -10.83 -6.47
N CYS A 315 -8.99 -12.01 -7.07
CA CYS A 315 -10.23 -12.81 -6.96
C CYS A 315 -10.57 -13.21 -5.51
N GLN A 316 -9.57 -13.18 -4.62
CA GLN A 316 -9.70 -13.44 -3.19
C GLN A 316 -10.38 -12.32 -2.40
N TYR A 317 -10.76 -11.22 -3.06
CA TYR A 317 -11.48 -10.13 -2.42
C TYR A 317 -12.83 -10.64 -1.87
N ASN A 318 -12.99 -10.55 -0.56
CA ASN A 318 -14.07 -11.26 0.14
C ASN A 318 -15.47 -10.73 -0.22
N PHE A 319 -15.58 -9.48 -0.67
CA PHE A 319 -16.87 -8.89 -1.03
C PHE A 319 -17.51 -9.53 -2.28
N PHE A 320 -16.74 -10.25 -3.12
CA PHE A 320 -17.31 -10.92 -4.29
C PHE A 320 -18.47 -11.88 -3.95
N LYS A 321 -18.49 -12.46 -2.74
CA LYS A 321 -19.57 -13.35 -2.26
C LYS A 321 -20.96 -12.69 -2.20
N GLN A 322 -20.99 -11.37 -2.09
CA GLN A 322 -22.21 -10.60 -1.85
C GLN A 322 -22.55 -9.63 -2.99
N LEU A 323 -21.76 -9.65 -4.07
CA LEU A 323 -22.14 -9.00 -5.32
C LEU A 323 -23.16 -9.86 -6.08
N PRO A 324 -23.97 -9.26 -6.97
CA PRO A 324 -24.82 -10.02 -7.88
C PRO A 324 -23.99 -11.03 -8.68
N ASN A 325 -24.49 -12.26 -8.80
CA ASN A 325 -23.81 -13.30 -9.57
C ASN A 325 -24.20 -13.17 -11.04
N LEU A 326 -23.24 -12.78 -11.89
CA LEU A 326 -23.44 -12.71 -13.34
C LEU A 326 -23.65 -14.12 -13.90
N ASN A 327 -24.87 -14.40 -14.36
CA ASN A 327 -25.28 -15.65 -15.02
C ASN A 327 -25.00 -16.94 -14.24
N LYS A 328 -24.85 -16.88 -12.90
CA LYS A 328 -24.48 -18.02 -12.02
C LYS A 328 -23.07 -18.61 -12.25
N THR A 329 -22.37 -18.15 -13.28
CA THR A 329 -21.06 -18.64 -13.74
C THR A 329 -19.89 -17.80 -13.23
N PHE A 330 -20.13 -16.55 -12.82
CA PHE A 330 -19.08 -15.67 -12.31
C PHE A 330 -18.75 -16.03 -10.85
N GLN A 331 -17.75 -16.90 -10.67
CA GLN A 331 -17.33 -17.40 -9.35
C GLN A 331 -15.82 -17.20 -9.12
N PRO A 332 -15.34 -15.94 -9.03
CA PRO A 332 -13.91 -15.66 -8.96
C PRO A 332 -13.20 -16.33 -7.77
N LEU A 333 -13.90 -16.50 -6.64
CA LEU A 333 -13.36 -17.12 -5.43
C LEU A 333 -13.09 -18.62 -5.57
N ASN A 334 -13.69 -19.29 -6.56
CA ASN A 334 -13.53 -20.74 -6.78
C ASN A 334 -12.38 -21.08 -7.72
N ILE A 335 -11.66 -20.07 -8.22
CA ILE A 335 -10.57 -20.25 -9.16
C ILE A 335 -9.30 -20.67 -8.42
N LEU A 336 -8.70 -21.75 -8.92
CA LEU A 336 -7.46 -22.32 -8.41
C LEU A 336 -6.31 -21.33 -8.59
N ASN A 337 -5.58 -21.08 -7.50
CA ASN A 337 -4.36 -20.30 -7.53
C ASN A 337 -3.18 -21.24 -7.32
N LEU A 338 -2.08 -20.97 -7.99
CA LEU A 338 -0.93 -21.85 -8.04
C LEU A 338 0.30 -21.17 -7.47
N TYR A 339 1.16 -21.97 -6.85
CA TYR A 339 2.48 -21.51 -6.46
C TYR A 339 3.53 -22.58 -6.67
N ILE A 340 4.76 -22.11 -6.81
CA ILE A 340 5.94 -22.95 -6.82
C ILE A 340 7.06 -22.29 -6.02
N THR A 341 7.74 -23.09 -5.21
CA THR A 341 8.87 -22.64 -4.41
C THR A 341 10.13 -23.28 -4.98
N ILE A 342 11.12 -22.45 -5.29
CA ILE A 342 12.37 -22.88 -5.89
C ILE A 342 13.51 -22.31 -5.08
N THR A 343 14.46 -23.17 -4.72
CA THR A 343 15.69 -22.79 -4.03
C THR A 343 16.79 -22.62 -5.06
N TYR A 344 17.30 -21.40 -5.21
CA TYR A 344 18.46 -21.08 -6.04
C TYR A 344 19.71 -20.97 -5.19
N HIS A 345 20.86 -21.29 -5.76
CA HIS A 345 22.16 -21.04 -5.15
C HIS A 345 22.84 -19.88 -5.87
N LEU A 346 22.88 -18.70 -5.26
CA LEU A 346 23.58 -17.54 -5.84
C LEU A 346 25.05 -17.57 -5.39
N HIS A 347 25.98 -17.66 -6.34
CA HIS A 347 27.41 -17.63 -6.03
C HIS A 347 27.80 -16.33 -5.31
N CYS A 348 28.43 -16.45 -4.15
CA CYS A 348 29.07 -15.33 -3.49
C CYS A 348 30.32 -14.96 -4.30
N VAL A 349 30.33 -13.78 -4.93
CA VAL A 349 31.59 -13.20 -5.41
C VAL A 349 32.41 -12.88 -4.17
N HIS A 350 33.58 -13.54 -4.02
CA HIS A 350 34.52 -13.50 -2.90
C HIS A 350 34.16 -12.49 -1.80
N GLN A 351 33.60 -12.97 -0.70
CA GLN A 351 33.76 -12.28 0.59
C GLN A 351 35.26 -12.25 0.86
N LEU A 352 35.88 -11.07 0.87
CA LEU A 352 37.13 -10.85 1.58
C LEU A 352 37.02 -11.55 2.94
N ASP A 353 37.99 -12.39 3.27
CA ASP A 353 37.97 -13.28 4.43
C ASP A 353 37.49 -12.52 5.66
N THR A 354 36.36 -12.95 6.22
CA THR A 354 35.77 -12.35 7.42
C THR A 354 36.74 -12.35 8.61
N ILE A 355 37.73 -13.24 8.60
CA ILE A 355 38.83 -13.34 9.56
C ILE A 355 39.83 -12.18 9.41
N GLU A 356 40.13 -11.70 8.19
CA GLU A 356 40.99 -10.52 8.00
C GLU A 356 40.30 -9.23 8.48
N MET A 357 38.99 -9.11 8.29
CA MET A 357 38.21 -7.94 8.74
C MET A 357 37.96 -7.93 10.26
N MET A 358 37.79 -9.09 10.91
CA MET A 358 37.67 -9.18 12.38
C MET A 358 38.99 -8.84 13.11
N ASN A 359 40.13 -9.01 12.44
CA ASN A 359 41.45 -8.72 13.01
C ASN A 359 41.90 -7.25 12.85
N LEU A 360 41.18 -6.44 12.08
CA LEU A 360 41.46 -5.00 11.90
C LEU A 360 41.12 -4.14 13.13
N PRO A 361 39.96 -4.30 13.81
CA PRO A 361 39.64 -3.52 15.01
C PRO A 361 40.24 -4.11 16.29
N LEU A 362 40.63 -5.39 16.32
CA LEU A 362 41.23 -6.02 17.50
C LEU A 362 42.71 -5.64 17.74
N LYS A 363 43.37 -4.98 16.77
CA LYS A 363 44.74 -4.48 16.92
C LYS A 363 44.84 -3.02 17.38
N TYR A 364 43.77 -2.23 17.33
CA TYR A 364 43.85 -0.80 17.64
C TYR A 364 42.62 -0.29 18.40
N ASP A 365 42.90 0.42 19.48
CA ASP A 365 41.96 1.09 20.37
C ASP A 365 41.04 2.05 19.59
N VAL A 366 39.79 1.63 19.38
CA VAL A 366 38.80 2.25 18.49
C VAL A 366 38.40 3.67 18.96
N THR A 367 38.65 4.01 20.23
CA THR A 367 38.32 5.31 20.80
C THR A 367 39.29 6.43 20.40
N LYS A 368 40.51 6.09 19.94
CA LYS A 368 41.53 7.06 19.49
C LYS A 368 41.59 7.24 17.97
N MET A 369 40.70 6.59 17.22
CA MET A 369 40.68 6.68 15.77
C MET A 369 40.08 8.04 15.32
N LYS A 370 40.88 9.11 15.39
CA LYS A 370 40.75 10.20 14.43
C LYS A 370 41.08 9.61 13.06
N LEU A 371 40.05 9.11 12.40
CA LEU A 371 40.08 8.60 11.03
C LEU A 371 40.59 9.72 10.10
N ASN A 372 41.90 9.79 9.91
CA ASN A 372 42.51 10.50 8.79
C ASN A 372 42.21 9.68 7.52
N ILE A 373 41.00 9.86 6.96
CA ILE A 373 40.49 9.21 5.74
C ILE A 373 41.24 9.70 4.48
N HIS A 374 42.37 10.38 4.63
CA HIS A 374 43.10 10.99 3.52
C HIS A 374 44.01 10.03 2.76
N ASP A 375 44.39 8.89 3.33
CA ASP A 375 45.41 8.01 2.73
C ASP A 375 44.85 6.76 2.03
N TYR A 376 43.53 6.55 2.02
CA TYR A 376 42.92 5.45 1.27
C TYR A 376 42.40 5.93 -0.09
N HIS A 377 43.16 5.65 -1.15
CA HIS A 377 42.76 5.93 -2.54
C HIS A 377 41.66 5.00 -3.10
N HIS A 378 41.16 4.04 -2.31
CA HIS A 378 40.14 3.05 -2.73
C HIS A 378 38.79 3.15 -1.99
N VAL A 379 38.38 4.36 -1.59
CA VAL A 379 37.10 4.62 -0.89
C VAL A 379 35.86 4.43 -1.78
N ASN A 380 36.02 4.28 -3.10
CA ASN A 380 34.91 4.12 -4.05
C ASN A 380 34.04 2.86 -3.81
N TYR A 381 34.49 1.92 -2.98
CA TYR A 381 33.81 0.63 -2.76
C TYR A 381 33.32 0.40 -1.32
N MET A 382 33.63 1.27 -0.36
CA MET A 382 33.14 1.11 1.02
C MET A 382 31.73 1.68 1.16
N LYS A 383 30.76 0.81 1.45
CA LYS A 383 29.39 1.20 1.86
C LYS A 383 29.34 1.29 3.37
N LEU A 384 29.06 2.47 3.91
CA LEU A 384 28.80 2.62 5.35
C LEU A 384 27.38 2.16 5.65
N GLU A 385 27.22 1.19 6.55
CA GLU A 385 25.88 0.79 7.02
C GLU A 385 25.48 1.68 8.21
N LYS A 386 24.32 2.33 8.08
CA LYS A 386 23.72 3.12 9.15
C LYS A 386 22.39 2.48 9.52
N LEU A 387 22.26 2.11 10.78
CA LEU A 387 21.02 1.59 11.36
C LEU A 387 20.25 2.73 12.01
N ALA A 388 18.94 2.74 11.82
CA ALA A 388 18.04 3.68 12.48
C ALA A 388 16.69 3.04 12.81
N MET A 389 15.98 3.65 13.74
CA MET A 389 14.64 3.23 14.13
C MET A 389 13.56 4.03 13.40
N GLU A 390 12.44 3.39 13.08
CA GLU A 390 11.25 4.07 12.58
C GLU A 390 10.77 5.12 13.60
N TYR A 391 10.40 6.30 13.10
CA TYR A 391 10.03 7.51 13.85
C TYR A 391 11.18 8.25 14.54
N GLU A 392 12.44 7.95 14.23
CA GLU A 392 13.53 8.84 14.61
C GLU A 392 13.29 10.26 14.04
N PRO A 393 13.53 11.32 14.85
CA PRO A 393 13.15 12.69 14.49
C PRO A 393 13.95 13.22 13.30
N PHE A 394 15.24 12.87 13.21
CA PHE A 394 16.06 13.13 12.05
C PHE A 394 17.28 12.20 11.97
N ILE A 395 17.72 11.92 10.75
CA ILE A 395 19.01 11.28 10.45
C ILE A 395 19.80 12.19 9.52
N THR A 396 21.08 12.35 9.82
CA THR A 396 22.04 13.08 8.97
C THR A 396 23.01 12.10 8.30
N LEU A 397 23.19 12.23 6.98
CA LEU A 397 24.24 11.54 6.23
C LEU A 397 25.25 12.58 5.73
N ASP A 398 26.53 12.37 6.04
CA ASP A 398 27.61 13.30 5.72
C ASP A 398 28.48 12.77 4.58
N CYS A 399 28.84 13.64 3.64
CA CYS A 399 29.75 13.31 2.54
C CYS A 399 31.24 13.44 2.93
N TYR A 400 31.54 13.92 4.14
CA TYR A 400 32.88 14.17 4.67
C TYR A 400 33.71 15.03 3.71
N LEU A 401 33.17 16.21 3.41
CA LEU A 401 33.78 17.16 2.50
C LEU A 401 35.01 17.80 3.15
N THR A 402 36.12 17.78 2.43
CA THR A 402 37.42 18.34 2.89
C THR A 402 37.67 19.74 2.35
N LYS A 403 36.77 20.24 1.49
CA LYS A 403 36.75 21.56 0.86
C LYS A 403 35.30 22.05 0.80
N GLU A 404 35.10 23.33 0.56
CA GLU A 404 33.75 23.87 0.35
C GLU A 404 33.17 23.42 -1.01
N TYR A 405 31.94 22.90 -0.97
CA TYR A 405 31.16 22.52 -2.15
C TYR A 405 29.85 23.29 -2.15
N ILE A 406 29.32 23.59 -3.34
CA ILE A 406 28.02 24.21 -3.50
C ILE A 406 26.95 23.12 -3.57
N CYS A 407 26.03 23.15 -2.59
CA CYS A 407 24.93 22.21 -2.47
C CYS A 407 23.82 22.47 -3.51
N ASN A 408 23.64 23.71 -3.97
CA ASN A 408 22.55 24.07 -4.86
C ASN A 408 23.02 24.31 -6.30
N HIS A 409 22.54 23.50 -7.26
CA HIS A 409 22.93 23.63 -8.67
C HIS A 409 22.27 24.80 -9.39
N THR A 410 21.17 25.35 -8.87
CA THR A 410 20.43 26.43 -9.53
C THR A 410 21.05 27.81 -9.34
N THR A 411 21.92 27.98 -8.34
CA THR A 411 22.63 29.24 -8.04
C THR A 411 24.07 29.28 -8.55
N ALA A 412 24.52 28.23 -9.26
CA ALA A 412 25.88 28.13 -9.77
C ALA A 412 26.05 29.00 -11.03
N THR A 413 26.17 30.31 -10.85
CA THR A 413 26.38 31.29 -11.94
C THR A 413 27.85 31.42 -12.37
N ASN A 414 28.80 30.81 -11.65
CA ASN A 414 30.23 30.88 -11.95
C ASN A 414 30.86 29.50 -12.19
N ASN A 415 31.60 29.37 -13.29
CA ASN A 415 32.22 28.13 -13.81
C ASN A 415 33.36 27.52 -12.96
N ASN A 416 33.57 27.96 -11.72
CA ASN A 416 34.71 27.54 -10.88
C ASN A 416 34.29 26.79 -9.60
N ASN A 417 33.04 26.36 -9.49
CA ASN A 417 32.51 25.84 -8.23
C ASN A 417 32.50 24.31 -8.19
N ASN A 418 32.98 23.75 -7.08
CA ASN A 418 32.87 22.33 -6.78
C ASN A 418 31.42 21.98 -6.46
N LEU A 419 30.84 21.00 -7.16
CA LEU A 419 29.43 20.64 -7.02
C LEU A 419 29.26 19.31 -6.28
N ILE A 420 28.23 19.21 -5.47
CA ILE A 420 27.83 17.98 -4.77
C ILE A 420 26.38 17.64 -5.10
N LYS A 421 26.08 16.35 -5.24
CA LYS A 421 24.72 15.83 -5.33
C LYS A 421 24.56 14.60 -4.44
N TRP A 422 23.40 14.49 -3.80
CA TRP A 422 22.96 13.27 -3.16
C TRP A 422 21.95 12.57 -4.05
N SER A 423 22.07 11.26 -4.19
CA SER A 423 21.11 10.48 -4.95
C SER A 423 20.98 9.05 -4.44
N THR A 424 19.81 8.46 -4.62
CA THR A 424 19.61 7.01 -4.60
C THR A 424 19.65 6.51 -6.05
N THR A 425 19.35 5.23 -6.28
CA THR A 425 19.25 4.70 -7.66
C THR A 425 18.23 5.45 -8.52
N ASN A 426 17.19 6.03 -7.90
CA ASN A 426 16.02 6.55 -8.63
C ASN A 426 15.68 8.01 -8.33
N LEU A 427 16.33 8.63 -7.34
CA LEU A 427 16.00 9.98 -6.86
C LEU A 427 17.28 10.78 -6.62
N THR A 428 17.26 12.06 -6.97
CA THR A 428 18.31 13.03 -6.61
C THR A 428 17.71 14.02 -5.62
N PHE A 429 18.47 14.41 -4.61
CA PHE A 429 18.04 15.29 -3.53
C PHE A 429 18.75 16.64 -3.63
N TYR A 430 18.01 17.70 -3.34
CA TYR A 430 18.48 19.09 -3.42
C TYR A 430 18.21 19.84 -2.12
N SER A 431 18.63 21.10 -2.07
CA SER A 431 18.24 22.02 -1.01
C SER A 431 16.71 22.19 -1.00
N PRO A 432 16.10 22.38 0.18
CA PRO A 432 14.65 22.37 0.32
C PRO A 432 14.02 23.49 -0.53
N THR A 433 13.11 23.11 -1.43
CA THR A 433 12.40 24.04 -2.33
C THR A 433 10.97 24.31 -1.86
N ILE A 434 10.42 23.43 -1.02
CA ILE A 434 9.04 23.51 -0.50
C ILE A 434 9.07 23.42 1.04
N PHE A 435 8.16 24.13 1.70
CA PHE A 435 7.91 23.95 3.13
C PHE A 435 7.51 22.50 3.43
N ASN A 436 8.18 21.86 4.40
CA ASN A 436 7.98 20.48 4.87
C ASN A 436 8.54 19.35 3.97
N GLU A 437 9.54 19.62 3.12
CA GLU A 437 10.33 18.52 2.55
C GLU A 437 10.97 17.68 3.66
N ARG A 438 10.73 16.37 3.62
CA ARG A 438 11.15 15.46 4.68
C ARG A 438 12.58 14.95 4.48
N ILE A 439 13.00 14.79 3.22
CA ILE A 439 14.38 14.42 2.87
C ILE A 439 14.95 15.53 2.01
N TYR A 440 15.97 16.23 2.50
CA TYR A 440 16.56 17.37 1.81
C TYR A 440 18.04 17.48 2.13
N MET A 441 18.75 18.28 1.33
CA MET A 441 20.14 18.62 1.59
C MET A 441 20.23 19.96 2.35
N ASN A 442 20.92 19.97 3.49
CA ASN A 442 21.11 21.20 4.26
C ASN A 442 22.22 22.10 3.68
N GLU A 443 22.44 23.25 4.31
CA GLU A 443 23.47 24.22 3.93
C GLU A 443 24.91 23.68 4.02
N LYS A 444 25.13 22.62 4.80
CA LYS A 444 26.42 21.90 4.91
C LYS A 444 26.57 20.79 3.87
N CYS A 445 25.67 20.72 2.90
CA CYS A 445 25.56 19.67 1.90
C CYS A 445 25.39 18.25 2.46
N GLN A 446 24.89 18.14 3.70
CA GLN A 446 24.54 16.87 4.33
C GLN A 446 23.10 16.52 3.95
N LEU A 447 22.81 15.23 3.78
CA LEU A 447 21.46 14.76 3.55
C LEU A 447 20.75 14.57 4.89
N ILE A 448 19.64 15.27 5.09
CA ILE A 448 18.79 15.19 6.27
C ILE A 448 17.52 14.41 5.91
N ILE A 449 17.17 13.43 6.75
CA ILE A 449 15.91 12.67 6.67
C ILE A 449 15.16 12.92 7.97
N HIS A 450 14.11 13.73 7.93
CA HIS A 450 13.20 13.94 9.06
C HIS A 450 12.15 12.84 9.18
N ASN A 451 11.60 12.65 10.38
CA ASN A 451 10.51 11.72 10.67
C ASN A 451 10.69 10.39 9.91
N VAL A 452 11.76 9.69 10.28
CA VAL A 452 12.28 8.51 9.58
C VAL A 452 11.20 7.45 9.47
N LYS A 453 11.01 6.89 8.27
CA LYS A 453 10.01 5.84 7.99
C LYS A 453 10.71 4.62 7.42
N LEU A 454 10.12 3.44 7.56
CA LEU A 454 10.67 2.21 6.95
C LEU A 454 10.97 2.35 5.46
N ILE A 455 10.19 3.19 4.76
CA ILE A 455 10.34 3.47 3.33
C ILE A 455 11.64 4.19 2.96
N ASP A 456 12.36 4.75 3.93
CA ASP A 456 13.64 5.44 3.71
C ASP A 456 14.82 4.46 3.71
N SER A 457 14.58 3.17 3.94
CA SER A 457 15.65 2.18 3.84
C SER A 457 16.11 2.05 2.39
N ASN A 458 17.29 2.58 2.10
CA ASN A 458 17.84 2.63 0.75
C ASN A 458 19.37 2.80 0.78
N ILE A 459 19.98 2.81 -0.41
CA ILE A 459 21.37 3.20 -0.60
C ILE A 459 21.42 4.66 -1.08
N TYR A 460 22.06 5.51 -0.29
CA TYR A 460 22.25 6.94 -0.54
C TYR A 460 23.69 7.20 -0.94
N ASN A 461 23.87 7.71 -2.14
CA ASN A 461 25.16 7.98 -2.75
C ASN A 461 25.40 9.48 -2.78
N CYS A 462 26.54 9.90 -2.24
CA CYS A 462 27.05 11.25 -2.45
C CYS A 462 28.02 11.24 -3.64
N TYR A 463 27.77 12.11 -4.60
CA TYR A 463 28.67 12.35 -5.72
C TYR A 463 29.22 13.77 -5.66
N ILE A 464 30.49 13.90 -6.00
CA ILE A 464 31.18 15.18 -6.14
C ILE A 464 31.60 15.38 -7.59
N LYS A 465 31.65 16.64 -8.03
CA LYS A 465 32.19 17.02 -9.33
C LYS A 465 33.16 18.18 -9.14
N ASN A 466 34.42 17.93 -9.47
CA ASN A 466 35.49 18.91 -9.46
C ASN A 466 35.64 19.51 -10.86
N GLN A 467 35.42 20.83 -11.01
CA GLN A 467 35.33 21.48 -12.32
C GLN A 467 36.66 22.00 -12.89
N TYR A 468 37.80 21.87 -12.18
CA TYR A 468 39.12 22.25 -12.73
C TYR A 468 39.57 21.43 -13.97
N GLN A 469 38.78 20.44 -14.40
CA GLN A 469 38.94 19.71 -15.65
C GLN A 469 37.57 19.67 -16.36
N SER A 470 37.47 20.33 -17.52
CA SER A 470 36.21 20.64 -18.22
C SER A 470 35.41 19.42 -18.74
N ASN A 471 35.82 18.19 -18.42
CA ASN A 471 35.13 16.95 -18.80
C ASN A 471 35.01 15.91 -17.68
N ASN A 472 35.19 16.27 -16.41
CA ASN A 472 35.15 15.27 -15.35
C ASN A 472 33.72 14.72 -15.09
N PRO A 473 33.50 13.39 -15.17
CA PRO A 473 32.24 12.78 -14.76
C PRO A 473 32.01 12.94 -13.25
N TRP A 474 30.75 12.80 -12.82
CA TRP A 474 30.41 12.75 -11.39
C TRP A 474 31.17 11.59 -10.71
N GLN A 475 31.97 11.90 -9.69
CA GLN A 475 32.72 10.93 -8.93
C GLN A 475 31.96 10.55 -7.68
N LEU A 476 31.77 9.24 -7.46
CA LEU A 476 31.17 8.73 -6.22
C LEU A 476 32.15 8.99 -5.08
N LYS A 477 31.72 9.72 -4.05
CA LYS A 477 32.56 10.01 -2.87
C LYS A 477 32.30 9.02 -1.74
N ILE A 478 31.03 8.74 -1.45
CA ILE A 478 30.62 7.83 -0.39
C ILE A 478 29.24 7.26 -0.65
N SER A 479 28.99 6.04 -0.18
CA SER A 479 27.68 5.38 -0.23
C SER A 479 27.26 4.96 1.17
N TYR A 480 26.05 5.36 1.59
CA TYR A 480 25.42 4.91 2.82
C TYR A 480 24.35 3.88 2.51
N ARG A 481 24.36 2.76 3.23
CA ARG A 481 23.23 1.83 3.28
C ARG A 481 22.45 2.12 4.55
N LEU A 482 21.30 2.78 4.40
CA LEU A 482 20.41 3.07 5.51
C LEU A 482 19.45 1.90 5.71
N LYS A 483 19.53 1.24 6.86
CA LYS A 483 18.60 0.19 7.28
C LYS A 483 17.72 0.76 8.40
N ILE A 484 16.41 0.65 8.23
CA ILE A 484 15.45 1.14 9.22
C ILE A 484 14.73 -0.05 9.81
N GLU A 485 14.76 -0.15 11.11
CA GLU A 485 14.05 -1.19 11.85
C GLU A 485 12.75 -0.62 12.42
N LYS A 486 11.73 -1.47 12.49
CA LYS A 486 10.47 -1.10 13.12
C LYS A 486 10.72 -0.73 14.56
N SER A 487 10.10 0.35 15.04
CA SER A 487 10.04 0.60 16.46
C SER A 487 9.22 -0.50 17.13
N TYR A 488 9.90 -1.41 17.81
CA TYR A 488 9.25 -2.27 18.79
C TYR A 488 8.96 -1.39 20.00
N TYR A 489 7.80 -0.75 20.02
CA TYR A 489 7.27 -0.18 21.25
C TYR A 489 6.92 -1.35 22.20
N GLN A 490 7.91 -1.87 22.92
CA GLN A 490 7.66 -2.43 24.23
C GLN A 490 7.60 -1.26 25.20
N TRP A 491 6.42 -1.04 25.79
CA TRP A 491 6.33 -0.27 27.02
C TRP A 491 7.31 -0.87 28.03
N PRO A 492 8.03 -0.07 28.83
CA PRO A 492 8.83 -0.63 29.92
C PRO A 492 7.88 -1.38 30.85
N SER A 493 7.98 -2.71 30.87
CA SER A 493 7.47 -3.48 31.99
C SER A 493 8.23 -2.98 33.22
N LYS A 494 7.50 -2.38 34.17
CA LYS A 494 8.03 -2.04 35.48
C LYS A 494 8.90 -3.19 36.00
N ASN A 495 10.08 -2.85 36.48
CA ASN A 495 11.10 -3.69 37.13
C ASN A 495 12.26 -4.13 36.23
N ASN A 496 13.15 -3.21 35.88
CA ASN A 496 14.59 -3.47 35.77
C ASN A 496 15.35 -2.15 36.01
N LEU A 497 15.29 -1.66 37.25
CA LEU A 497 16.36 -0.85 37.83
C LEU A 497 17.26 -1.85 38.56
N LEU A 498 18.50 -1.99 38.11
CA LEU A 498 19.59 -2.50 38.93
C LEU A 498 20.52 -1.31 39.18
N ILE A 499 20.77 -1.07 40.47
CA ILE A 499 21.64 -0.03 41.05
C ILE A 499 23.06 -0.16 40.50
#